data_AF-A0A9W3KHY9-F1
#
_entry.id   AF-A0A9W3KHY9-F1
#
_cell.length_a   1.000
_cell.length_b   1.000
_cell.length_c   1.000
_cell.angle_alpha   90.00
_cell.angle_beta   90.00
_cell.angle_gamma   90.00
#
_symmetry.space_group_name_H-M   'P 1'
#
loop_
_entity.id
_entity.type
_entity.pdbx_description
1 polymer ?
#
loop_
_entity_poly.entity_id
_entity_poly.type
_entity_poly.pdbx_seq_one_letter_code
_entity_poly.pdbx_strand_id
1 'polypeptide(L)'
;MLDIGIDNQLASDYGICMVERPVIPTAEQEVEHIEVSGRHGSLTKKRAFKDVPLKIKFNMLEEENIKPLVRRMKSWLMNGKTLYFTDDDVYRKIKHVVVGDIVNEIEEHGEFEVDFKLDPFEYTEDVNLKLTKPGVIYNPGTIESYPKFWIVGNGTFRITINDVSFQIKDVNGSVVIDSEILEAYTDTISMNHKMVGQFPIFNVGENTIEWSGAIQFMEIRPRWRYK
;
A
#
# COMPACT_ATOMS: atom_id res chain seq x y z
N MET A 1 1.59 6.96 -24.85
CA MET A 1 1.05 8.15 -24.15
C MET A 1 1.02 7.77 -22.67
N LEU A 2 1.39 8.68 -21.77
CA LEU A 2 1.26 8.42 -20.34
C LEU A 2 -0.22 8.29 -20.00
N ASP A 3 -0.62 7.19 -19.36
CA ASP A 3 -1.97 6.98 -18.88
C ASP A 3 -1.97 6.68 -17.38
N ILE A 4 -3.10 6.95 -16.74
CA ILE A 4 -3.35 6.63 -15.34
C ILE A 4 -4.21 5.37 -15.27
N GLY A 5 -3.76 4.42 -14.46
CA GLY A 5 -4.52 3.24 -14.15
C GLY A 5 -5.08 3.29 -12.74
N ILE A 6 -6.32 2.83 -12.59
CA ILE A 6 -6.93 2.55 -11.30
C ILE A 6 -7.33 1.08 -11.28
N ASP A 7 -6.77 0.36 -10.30
CA ASP A 7 -6.85 -1.09 -10.20
C ASP A 7 -6.34 -1.79 -11.46
N ASN A 8 -7.23 -2.30 -12.33
CA ASN A 8 -6.85 -3.02 -13.55
C ASN A 8 -7.37 -2.34 -14.83
N GLN A 9 -7.79 -1.08 -14.74
CA GLN A 9 -8.39 -0.34 -15.85
C GLN A 9 -7.70 1.00 -16.02
N LEU A 10 -7.67 1.50 -17.26
CA LEU A 10 -7.04 2.76 -17.62
C LEU A 10 -8.07 3.87 -17.79
N ALA A 11 -7.65 5.12 -17.61
CA ALA A 11 -8.50 6.27 -17.90
C ALA A 11 -8.98 6.29 -19.37
N SER A 12 -8.11 5.88 -20.30
CA SER A 12 -8.47 5.73 -21.72
C SER A 12 -9.60 4.72 -21.98
N ASP A 13 -9.75 3.67 -21.15
CA ASP A 13 -10.89 2.72 -21.25
C ASP A 13 -12.24 3.39 -20.96
N TYR A 14 -12.19 4.53 -20.26
CA TYR A 14 -13.35 5.35 -19.90
C TYR A 14 -13.52 6.59 -20.78
N GLY A 15 -12.71 6.78 -21.82
CA GLY A 15 -12.78 7.93 -22.72
C GLY A 15 -12.32 9.25 -22.09
N ILE A 16 -11.54 9.18 -21.00
CA ILE A 16 -10.95 10.36 -20.36
C ILE A 16 -9.44 10.35 -20.47
N CYS A 17 -8.84 11.53 -20.55
CA CYS A 17 -7.41 11.72 -20.71
C CYS A 17 -6.89 12.73 -19.68
N MET A 18 -5.65 12.54 -19.22
CA MET A 18 -4.97 13.56 -18.42
C MET A 18 -4.59 14.75 -19.31
N VAL A 19 -4.91 15.96 -18.85
CA VAL A 19 -4.59 17.20 -19.58
C VAL A 19 -3.09 17.47 -19.58
N GLU A 20 -2.43 17.17 -18.47
CA GLU A 20 -1.02 17.40 -18.25
C GLU A 20 -0.36 16.22 -17.56
N ARG A 21 0.98 16.15 -17.64
CA ARG A 21 1.74 15.15 -16.89
C ARG A 21 1.61 15.47 -15.40
N PRO A 22 1.17 14.52 -14.56
CA PRO A 22 1.01 14.76 -13.14
C PRO A 22 2.36 15.05 -12.49
N VAL A 23 2.31 15.85 -11.43
CA VAL A 23 3.46 16.03 -10.53
C VAL A 23 3.78 14.70 -9.84
N ILE A 24 5.03 14.49 -9.48
CA ILE A 24 5.45 13.35 -8.66
C ILE A 24 5.34 13.79 -7.20
N PRO A 25 4.30 13.37 -6.45
CA PRO A 25 4.13 13.84 -5.09
C PRO A 25 5.04 13.06 -4.13
N THR A 26 5.39 13.67 -2.99
CA THR A 26 6.20 13.04 -1.94
C THR A 26 5.48 13.10 -0.61
N ALA A 27 5.54 12.03 0.17
CA ALA A 27 4.94 12.01 1.50
C ALA A 27 5.71 12.89 2.48
N GLU A 28 5.00 13.79 3.15
CA GLU A 28 5.57 14.59 4.24
C GLU A 28 5.69 13.75 5.51
N GLN A 29 6.87 13.71 6.11
CA GLN A 29 7.04 13.17 7.45
C GLN A 29 6.51 14.16 8.49
N GLU A 30 5.68 13.70 9.43
CA GLU A 30 5.30 14.52 10.58
C GLU A 30 6.52 14.72 11.49
N VAL A 31 6.91 15.97 11.72
CA VAL A 31 8.07 16.34 12.55
C VAL A 31 7.63 17.29 13.65
N GLU A 32 7.94 16.92 14.88
CA GLU A 32 7.70 17.73 16.07
C GLU A 32 9.03 18.34 16.54
N HIS A 33 9.05 19.66 16.69
CA HIS A 33 10.21 20.39 17.21
C HIS A 33 9.95 20.82 18.65
N ILE A 34 10.83 20.41 19.56
CA ILE A 34 10.70 20.67 21.01
C ILE A 34 11.80 21.63 21.43
N GLU A 35 11.41 22.82 21.89
CA GLU A 35 12.35 23.80 22.41
C GLU A 35 12.69 23.52 23.88
N VAL A 36 13.97 23.65 24.24
CA VAL A 36 14.46 23.44 25.60
C VAL A 36 15.14 24.72 26.07
N SER A 37 14.63 25.29 27.17
CA SER A 37 15.19 26.52 27.75
C SER A 37 16.67 26.36 28.08
N GLY A 38 17.47 27.38 27.75
CA GLY A 38 18.93 27.39 27.95
C GLY A 38 19.73 26.64 26.89
N ARG A 39 19.08 26.10 25.85
CA ARG A 39 19.73 25.44 24.72
C ARG A 39 19.49 26.21 23.42
N HIS A 40 20.54 26.40 22.63
CA HIS A 40 20.40 26.88 21.26
C HIS A 40 19.91 25.74 20.35
N GLY A 41 18.85 26.01 19.58
CA GLY A 41 18.21 25.05 18.69
C GLY A 41 17.18 24.14 19.38
N SER A 42 16.32 23.53 18.57
CA SER A 42 15.28 22.59 19.03
C SER A 42 15.72 21.14 18.93
N LEU A 43 15.08 20.27 19.72
CA LEU A 43 15.10 18.82 19.51
C LEU A 43 14.11 18.47 18.41
N THR A 44 14.45 17.47 17.58
CA THR A 44 13.62 17.02 16.47
C THR A 44 13.13 15.61 16.73
N LYS A 45 11.80 15.43 16.77
CA LYS A 45 11.13 14.14 16.89
C LYS A 45 10.38 13.84 15.60
N LYS A 46 10.86 12.84 14.86
CA LYS A 46 10.24 12.35 13.62
C LYS A 46 9.14 11.34 13.94
N ARG A 47 7.97 11.49 13.33
CA ARG A 47 6.80 10.61 13.45
C ARG A 47 6.51 9.94 12.10
N ALA A 48 5.28 9.46 11.92
CA ALA A 48 4.84 8.78 10.72
C ALA A 48 4.70 9.74 9.52
N PHE A 49 4.53 9.17 8.33
CA PHE A 49 4.30 9.92 7.11
C PHE A 49 2.80 10.22 6.94
N LYS A 50 2.51 11.42 6.43
CA LYS A 50 1.14 11.84 6.10
C LYS A 50 0.70 11.26 4.76
N ASP A 51 -0.61 11.14 4.60
CA ASP A 51 -1.23 10.86 3.32
C ASP A 51 -0.84 11.91 2.27
N VAL A 52 -0.75 11.46 1.02
CA VAL A 52 -0.28 12.26 -0.11
C VAL A 52 -1.49 12.80 -0.90
N PRO A 53 -1.67 14.13 -1.00
CA PRO A 53 -2.64 14.70 -1.92
C PRO A 53 -2.09 14.69 -3.35
N LEU A 54 -2.89 14.25 -4.31
CA LEU A 54 -2.56 14.31 -5.74
C LEU A 54 -3.78 14.81 -6.51
N LYS A 55 -3.62 15.95 -7.20
CA LYS A 55 -4.66 16.55 -8.04
C LYS A 55 -4.35 16.22 -9.50
N ILE A 56 -5.34 15.72 -10.23
CA ILE A 56 -5.19 15.40 -11.66
C ILE A 56 -6.34 16.03 -12.43
N LYS A 57 -5.99 16.77 -13.47
CA LYS A 57 -6.95 17.35 -14.40
C LYS A 57 -7.20 16.40 -15.56
N PHE A 58 -8.46 16.16 -15.83
CA PHE A 58 -8.94 15.33 -16.91
C PHE A 58 -9.76 16.13 -17.90
N ASN A 59 -9.68 15.73 -19.16
CA ASN A 59 -10.64 16.13 -20.18
C ASN A 59 -11.24 14.89 -20.85
N MET A 60 -12.40 15.09 -21.49
CA MET A 60 -13.08 14.08 -22.30
C MET A 60 -13.71 14.75 -23.51
N LEU A 61 -13.73 14.04 -24.63
CA LEU A 61 -14.38 14.48 -25.87
C LEU A 61 -15.04 13.27 -26.53
N GLU A 62 -16.34 13.36 -26.76
CA GLU A 62 -17.17 12.27 -27.30
C GLU A 62 -17.91 12.72 -28.57
N GLU A 63 -18.57 11.78 -29.26
CA GLU A 63 -19.48 12.11 -30.37
C GLU A 63 -20.91 12.40 -29.89
N GLU A 64 -21.24 11.95 -28.68
CA GLU A 64 -22.54 12.12 -28.05
C GLU A 64 -22.41 12.85 -26.71
N ASN A 65 -23.55 13.12 -26.07
CA ASN A 65 -23.60 13.73 -24.75
C ASN A 65 -22.73 12.98 -23.73
N ILE A 66 -21.85 13.68 -23.01
CA ILE A 66 -20.90 13.07 -22.06
C ILE A 66 -21.55 12.49 -20.81
N LYS A 67 -22.79 12.86 -20.47
CA LYS A 67 -23.42 12.49 -19.19
C LYS A 67 -23.47 10.97 -18.90
N PRO A 68 -23.72 10.07 -19.87
CA PRO A 68 -23.65 8.62 -19.65
C PRO A 68 -22.21 8.16 -19.32
N LEU A 69 -21.20 8.68 -20.01
CA LEU A 69 -19.79 8.41 -19.74
C LEU A 69 -19.41 8.87 -18.33
N VAL A 70 -19.79 10.11 -17.99
CA VAL A 70 -19.61 10.70 -16.65
C VAL A 70 -20.09 9.77 -15.54
N ARG A 71 -21.27 9.15 -15.69
CA ARG A 71 -21.81 8.24 -14.67
C ARG A 71 -20.94 7.00 -14.48
N ARG A 72 -20.39 6.44 -15.57
CA ARG A 72 -19.51 5.26 -15.54
C ARG A 72 -18.15 5.61 -14.92
N MET A 73 -17.50 6.67 -15.41
CA MET A 73 -16.18 7.06 -14.93
C MET A 73 -16.20 7.52 -13.47
N LYS A 74 -17.26 8.21 -13.01
CA LYS A 74 -17.37 8.62 -11.59
C LYS A 74 -17.39 7.41 -10.67
N SER A 75 -18.13 6.36 -11.03
CA SER A 75 -18.17 5.13 -10.26
C SER A 75 -16.78 4.47 -10.19
N TRP A 76 -16.07 4.43 -11.32
CA TRP A 76 -14.72 3.86 -11.39
C TRP A 76 -13.72 4.65 -10.53
N LEU A 77 -13.67 5.99 -10.68
CA LEU A 77 -12.79 6.86 -9.91
C LEU A 77 -13.04 6.74 -8.40
N MET A 78 -14.30 6.75 -7.96
CA MET A 78 -14.66 6.77 -6.53
C MET A 78 -14.47 5.41 -5.84
N ASN A 79 -14.55 4.30 -6.58
CA ASN A 79 -14.41 2.95 -6.02
C ASN A 79 -12.99 2.38 -6.16
N GLY A 80 -12.10 3.11 -6.82
CA GLY A 80 -10.71 2.72 -7.02
C GLY A 80 -9.96 2.49 -5.71
N LYS A 81 -9.11 1.45 -5.68
CA LYS A 81 -8.30 1.11 -4.50
C LYS A 81 -6.82 1.38 -4.70
N THR A 82 -6.35 1.31 -5.93
CA THR A 82 -4.95 1.50 -6.29
C THR A 82 -4.86 2.44 -7.48
N LEU A 83 -3.79 3.24 -7.52
CA LEU A 83 -3.46 4.17 -8.58
C LEU A 83 -2.04 3.91 -9.05
N TYR A 84 -1.85 3.75 -10.36
CA TYR A 84 -0.55 3.61 -10.99
C TYR A 84 -0.48 4.44 -12.27
N PHE A 85 0.72 4.63 -12.78
CA PHE A 85 0.96 5.26 -14.08
C PHE A 85 1.59 4.24 -15.01
N THR A 86 1.24 4.27 -16.30
CA THR A 86 1.71 3.26 -17.27
C THR A 86 3.21 3.34 -17.58
N ASP A 87 3.90 4.39 -17.12
CA ASP A 87 5.35 4.57 -17.26
C ASP A 87 6.14 4.15 -16.02
N ASP A 88 5.49 3.50 -15.04
CA ASP A 88 6.10 3.04 -13.80
C ASP A 88 5.57 1.64 -13.38
N ASP A 89 6.34 0.94 -12.55
CA ASP A 89 6.04 -0.41 -12.07
C ASP A 89 5.52 -0.42 -10.61
N VAL A 90 5.23 0.75 -10.05
CA VAL A 90 4.71 0.92 -8.69
C VAL A 90 3.30 1.51 -8.69
N TYR A 91 2.58 1.26 -7.61
CA TYR A 91 1.27 1.84 -7.35
C TYR A 91 1.18 2.48 -5.97
N ARG A 92 0.25 3.42 -5.80
CA ARG A 92 -0.16 3.92 -4.49
C ARG A 92 -1.56 3.43 -4.15
N LYS A 93 -1.83 3.26 -2.86
CA LYS A 93 -3.19 2.93 -2.39
C LYS A 93 -4.03 4.19 -2.30
N ILE A 94 -5.24 4.15 -2.83
CA ILE A 94 -6.21 5.22 -2.76
C ILE A 94 -6.96 5.12 -1.43
N LYS A 95 -6.96 6.21 -0.65
CA LYS A 95 -7.73 6.32 0.61
C LYS A 95 -9.04 7.07 0.42
N HIS A 96 -9.04 8.08 -0.45
CA HIS A 96 -10.21 8.89 -0.71
C HIS A 96 -10.09 9.58 -2.06
N VAL A 97 -11.22 9.78 -2.75
CA VAL A 97 -11.30 10.47 -4.03
C VAL A 97 -12.42 11.48 -3.98
N VAL A 98 -12.12 12.72 -4.39
CA VAL A 98 -13.13 13.75 -4.64
C VAL A 98 -13.09 14.10 -6.11
N VAL A 99 -14.19 13.88 -6.81
CA VAL A 99 -14.36 14.31 -8.20
C VAL A 99 -15.01 15.68 -8.19
N GLY A 100 -14.33 16.68 -8.76
CA GLY A 100 -14.85 18.03 -8.89
C GLY A 100 -16.05 18.13 -9.84
N ASP A 101 -16.62 19.33 -9.91
CA ASP A 101 -17.65 19.63 -10.89
C ASP A 101 -17.08 19.52 -12.30
N ILE A 102 -17.91 19.05 -13.23
CA ILE A 102 -17.53 18.87 -14.63
C ILE A 102 -18.00 20.09 -15.39
N VAL A 103 -17.05 20.86 -15.91
CA VAL A 103 -17.30 22.02 -16.76
C VAL A 103 -17.56 21.51 -18.17
N ASN A 104 -18.74 21.80 -18.72
CA ASN A 104 -19.16 21.35 -20.05
C ASN A 104 -19.79 22.49 -20.86
N GLU A 105 -18.98 23.18 -21.67
CA GLU A 105 -19.46 24.28 -22.53
C GLU A 105 -20.30 23.77 -23.71
N ILE A 106 -19.98 22.58 -24.22
CA ILE A 106 -20.74 21.83 -25.22
C ILE A 106 -21.11 20.46 -24.65
N GLU A 107 -22.06 19.76 -25.25
CA GLU A 107 -22.58 18.53 -24.65
C GLU A 107 -21.62 17.34 -24.75
N GLU A 108 -20.70 17.40 -25.70
CA GLU A 108 -19.73 16.40 -26.10
C GLU A 108 -18.37 16.55 -25.40
N HIS A 109 -18.14 17.65 -24.68
CA HIS A 109 -16.86 17.96 -24.05
C HIS A 109 -17.01 18.26 -22.56
N GLY A 110 -16.06 17.77 -21.76
CA GLY A 110 -16.03 18.01 -20.33
C GLY A 110 -14.62 18.09 -19.77
N GLU A 111 -14.39 19.04 -18.86
CA GLU A 111 -13.16 19.17 -18.08
C GLU A 111 -13.46 19.12 -16.59
N PHE A 112 -12.58 18.47 -15.83
CA PHE A 112 -12.73 18.34 -14.39
C PHE A 112 -11.39 18.02 -13.70
N GLU A 113 -11.36 18.24 -12.39
CA GLU A 113 -10.22 17.88 -11.53
C GLU A 113 -10.64 16.77 -10.56
N VAL A 114 -9.73 15.83 -10.31
CA VAL A 114 -9.91 14.78 -9.32
C VAL A 114 -8.83 14.90 -8.25
N ASP A 115 -9.27 14.99 -7.01
CA ASP A 115 -8.43 15.06 -5.83
C ASP A 115 -8.31 13.67 -5.19
N PHE A 116 -7.15 13.04 -5.37
CA PHE A 116 -6.80 11.78 -4.73
C PHE A 116 -6.10 12.06 -3.40
N LYS A 117 -6.54 11.35 -2.36
CA LYS A 117 -5.79 11.19 -1.12
C LYS A 117 -5.19 9.79 -1.11
N LEU A 118 -3.88 9.72 -1.20
CA LEU A 118 -3.13 8.47 -1.36
C LEU A 118 -2.42 8.10 -0.06
N ASP A 119 -2.16 6.81 0.12
CA ASP A 119 -1.26 6.31 1.15
C ASP A 119 0.17 6.86 0.94
N PRO A 120 0.95 7.11 2.00
CA PRO A 120 2.27 7.74 1.90
C PRO A 120 3.27 7.02 0.99
N PHE A 121 3.19 5.69 0.87
CA PHE A 121 4.23 4.92 0.18
C PHE A 121 3.76 4.40 -1.18
N GLU A 122 4.73 4.19 -2.05
CA GLU A 122 4.56 3.43 -3.29
C GLU A 122 4.83 1.95 -3.00
N TYR A 123 4.13 1.08 -3.73
CA TYR A 123 4.12 -0.37 -3.54
C TYR A 123 4.40 -1.07 -4.87
N THR A 124 5.10 -2.20 -4.83
CA THR A 124 5.27 -3.08 -5.98
C THR A 124 4.31 -4.27 -5.91
N GLU A 125 3.97 -4.81 -7.07
CA GLU A 125 3.31 -6.12 -7.12
C GLU A 125 4.35 -7.22 -6.94
N ASP A 126 4.46 -7.73 -5.72
CA ASP A 126 5.49 -8.70 -5.36
C ASP A 126 5.11 -10.14 -5.67
N VAL A 127 6.11 -10.92 -6.08
CA VAL A 127 5.99 -12.38 -6.13
C VAL A 127 6.00 -12.94 -4.70
N ASN A 128 5.05 -13.82 -4.40
CA ASN A 128 5.04 -14.55 -3.14
C ASN A 128 6.29 -15.44 -3.01
N LEU A 129 6.98 -15.31 -1.88
CA LEU A 129 8.17 -16.09 -1.55
C LEU A 129 7.77 -17.32 -0.75
N LYS A 130 8.42 -18.46 -0.99
CA LYS A 130 8.18 -19.69 -0.25
C LYS A 130 9.45 -20.15 0.46
N LEU A 131 9.38 -20.27 1.79
CA LEU A 131 10.47 -20.78 2.61
C LEU A 131 10.08 -22.13 3.22
N THR A 132 10.88 -23.16 2.93
CA THR A 132 10.78 -24.50 3.54
C THR A 132 11.83 -24.72 4.63
N LYS A 133 12.79 -23.80 4.76
CA LYS A 133 13.84 -23.78 5.77
C LYS A 133 14.27 -22.32 6.07
N PRO A 134 14.87 -22.04 7.24
CA PRO A 134 15.43 -20.72 7.56
C PRO A 134 16.29 -20.16 6.44
N GLY A 135 16.28 -18.83 6.29
CA GLY A 135 16.94 -18.16 5.17
C GLY A 135 16.90 -16.65 5.27
N VAL A 136 17.37 -15.98 4.21
CA VAL A 136 17.46 -14.53 4.12
C VAL A 136 16.54 -14.04 3.01
N ILE A 137 15.80 -12.96 3.27
CA ILE A 137 15.02 -12.23 2.28
C ILE A 137 15.57 -10.81 2.17
N TYR A 138 15.78 -10.33 0.95
CA TYR A 138 16.22 -8.97 0.70
C TYR A 138 15.02 -8.08 0.37
N ASN A 139 14.80 -7.02 1.15
CA ASN A 139 13.84 -5.96 0.84
C ASN A 139 14.52 -4.92 -0.08
N PRO A 140 14.13 -4.81 -1.36
CA PRO A 140 14.69 -3.85 -2.32
C PRO A 140 14.10 -2.44 -2.18
N GLY A 141 13.12 -2.25 -1.31
CA GLY A 141 12.46 -0.97 -1.06
C GLY A 141 13.37 0.05 -0.36
N THR A 142 12.85 1.26 -0.18
CA THR A 142 13.57 2.38 0.48
C THR A 142 13.08 2.65 1.90
N ILE A 143 12.12 1.86 2.37
CA ILE A 143 11.58 1.87 3.73
C ILE A 143 11.20 0.44 4.17
N GLU A 144 11.00 0.22 5.47
CA GLU A 144 10.55 -1.07 5.98
C GLU A 144 9.23 -1.50 5.32
N SER A 145 8.93 -2.80 5.26
CA SER A 145 7.66 -3.32 4.75
C SER A 145 6.89 -4.12 5.80
N TYR A 146 5.58 -4.26 5.55
CA TYR A 146 4.65 -4.98 6.43
C TYR A 146 4.18 -6.29 5.76
N PRO A 147 4.98 -7.36 5.88
CA PRO A 147 4.73 -8.62 5.20
C PRO A 147 3.48 -9.33 5.72
N LYS A 148 2.95 -10.20 4.86
CA LYS A 148 1.91 -11.17 5.18
C LYS A 148 2.46 -12.58 5.08
N PHE A 149 2.35 -13.34 6.16
CA PHE A 149 2.79 -14.73 6.24
C PHE A 149 1.60 -15.68 6.20
N TRP A 150 1.70 -16.72 5.41
CA TRP A 150 0.89 -17.94 5.51
C TRP A 150 1.79 -19.05 6.03
N ILE A 151 1.61 -19.44 7.28
CA ILE A 151 2.46 -20.41 7.97
C ILE A 151 1.69 -21.73 8.06
N VAL A 152 2.26 -22.79 7.48
CA VAL A 152 1.64 -24.13 7.45
C VAL A 152 2.39 -25.05 8.40
N GLY A 153 1.67 -25.71 9.29
CA GLY A 153 2.23 -26.60 10.31
C GLY A 153 1.26 -26.85 11.46
N ASN A 154 1.74 -27.53 12.51
CA ASN A 154 0.94 -27.79 13.71
C ASN A 154 1.71 -27.51 15.00
N GLY A 155 1.01 -27.03 16.03
CA GLY A 155 1.55 -26.75 17.35
C GLY A 155 1.94 -25.28 17.55
N THR A 156 2.91 -25.05 18.42
CA THR A 156 3.39 -23.70 18.72
C THR A 156 4.63 -23.39 17.90
N PHE A 157 4.63 -22.23 17.24
CA PHE A 157 5.77 -21.76 16.45
C PHE A 157 6.40 -20.54 17.11
N ARG A 158 7.73 -20.44 16.99
CA ARG A 158 8.46 -19.22 17.28
C ARG A 158 9.24 -18.84 16.03
N ILE A 159 8.97 -17.65 15.51
CA ILE A 159 9.62 -17.10 14.32
C ILE A 159 10.41 -15.87 14.78
N THR A 160 11.65 -15.77 14.31
CA THR A 160 12.55 -14.64 14.55
C THR A 160 12.90 -14.02 13.20
N ILE A 161 12.70 -12.72 13.08
CA ILE A 161 13.13 -11.95 11.90
C ILE A 161 14.13 -10.91 12.40
N ASN A 162 15.36 -11.01 11.91
CA ASN A 162 16.52 -10.33 12.47
C ASN A 162 16.65 -10.67 13.96
N ASP A 163 16.43 -9.70 14.85
CA ASP A 163 16.52 -9.88 16.31
C ASP A 163 15.15 -9.84 16.99
N VAL A 164 14.05 -9.77 16.23
CA VAL A 164 12.69 -9.65 16.77
C VAL A 164 11.95 -10.98 16.62
N SER A 165 11.55 -11.57 17.74
CA SER A 165 10.76 -12.80 17.76
C SER A 165 9.27 -12.53 17.98
N PHE A 166 8.44 -13.35 17.34
CA PHE A 166 7.05 -13.57 17.75
C PHE A 166 6.76 -15.06 17.87
N GLN A 167 5.72 -15.38 18.65
CA GLN A 167 5.23 -16.72 18.87
C GLN A 167 3.77 -16.79 18.46
N ILE A 168 3.35 -17.88 17.83
CA ILE A 168 1.94 -18.22 17.61
C ILE A 168 1.68 -19.61 18.18
N LYS A 169 0.76 -19.68 19.15
CA LYS A 169 0.44 -20.90 19.89
C LYS A 169 -0.63 -21.70 19.19
N ASP A 170 -0.65 -23.01 19.45
CA ASP A 170 -1.76 -23.92 19.12
C ASP A 170 -2.33 -23.75 17.70
N VAL A 171 -1.43 -23.69 16.71
CA VAL A 171 -1.79 -23.68 15.29
C VAL A 171 -2.24 -25.08 14.90
N ASN A 172 -3.36 -25.16 14.19
CA ASN A 172 -3.89 -26.39 13.63
C ASN A 172 -3.98 -26.25 12.10
N GLY A 173 -3.07 -26.89 11.39
CA GLY A 173 -2.96 -26.83 9.94
C GLY A 173 -2.25 -25.57 9.42
N SER A 174 -2.83 -24.39 9.63
CA SER A 174 -2.24 -23.14 9.17
C SER A 174 -2.72 -21.90 9.93
N VAL A 175 -1.94 -20.83 9.81
CA VAL A 175 -2.29 -19.49 10.33
C VAL A 175 -1.73 -18.42 9.39
N VAL A 176 -2.48 -17.34 9.26
CA VAL A 176 -2.07 -16.12 8.57
C VAL A 176 -1.65 -15.08 9.58
N ILE A 177 -0.50 -14.43 9.37
CA ILE A 177 -0.03 -13.27 10.14
C ILE A 177 0.06 -12.10 9.16
N ASP A 178 -0.85 -11.12 9.27
CA ASP A 178 -0.91 -9.97 8.38
C ASP A 178 -0.48 -8.69 9.13
N SER A 179 0.74 -8.25 8.86
CA SER A 179 1.38 -7.14 9.57
C SER A 179 0.86 -5.77 9.15
N GLU A 180 0.15 -5.67 8.02
CA GLU A 180 -0.43 -4.40 7.56
C GLU A 180 -1.67 -4.03 8.37
N ILE A 181 -2.51 -5.03 8.68
CA ILE A 181 -3.74 -4.85 9.46
C ILE A 181 -3.59 -5.28 10.92
N LEU A 182 -2.42 -5.79 11.30
CA LEU A 182 -2.10 -6.28 12.64
C LEU A 182 -3.06 -7.39 13.12
N GLU A 183 -3.35 -8.33 12.23
CA GLU A 183 -4.21 -9.48 12.53
C GLU A 183 -3.49 -10.81 12.26
N ALA A 184 -3.61 -11.72 13.22
CA ALA A 184 -3.37 -13.14 13.05
C ALA A 184 -4.72 -13.85 12.90
N TYR A 185 -4.88 -14.75 11.93
CA TYR A 185 -6.16 -15.42 11.71
C TYR A 185 -6.03 -16.76 10.96
N THR A 186 -7.04 -17.61 11.08
CA THR A 186 -7.24 -18.80 10.24
C THR A 186 -8.61 -18.66 9.59
N ASP A 187 -8.67 -18.67 8.26
CA ASP A 187 -9.87 -18.34 7.48
C ASP A 187 -10.46 -16.98 7.86
N THR A 188 -11.56 -16.97 8.62
CA THR A 188 -12.24 -15.77 9.12
C THR A 188 -12.15 -15.61 10.63
N ILE A 189 -11.44 -16.50 11.32
CA ILE A 189 -11.36 -16.57 12.79
C ILE A 189 -10.06 -15.91 13.26
N SER A 190 -10.18 -14.88 14.10
CA SER A 190 -9.02 -14.22 14.69
C SER A 190 -8.26 -15.14 15.65
N MET A 191 -6.94 -15.12 15.52
CA MET A 191 -5.95 -15.85 16.32
C MET A 191 -5.04 -14.90 17.10
N ASN A 192 -5.36 -13.60 17.17
CA ASN A 192 -4.56 -12.59 17.90
C ASN A 192 -4.26 -13.01 19.35
N HIS A 193 -5.23 -13.59 20.04
CA HIS A 193 -5.08 -14.06 21.42
C HIS A 193 -4.05 -15.20 21.59
N LYS A 194 -3.66 -15.87 20.50
CA LYS A 194 -2.62 -16.91 20.48
C LYS A 194 -1.25 -16.36 20.09
N MET A 195 -1.19 -15.14 19.57
CA MET A 195 0.04 -14.48 19.17
C MET A 195 0.67 -13.77 20.36
N VAL A 196 1.99 -13.91 20.52
CA VAL A 196 2.78 -13.22 21.53
C VAL A 196 3.96 -12.56 20.84
N GLY A 197 4.16 -11.26 21.09
CA GLY A 197 5.18 -10.46 20.43
C GLY A 197 4.58 -9.46 19.44
N GLN A 198 5.42 -8.84 18.63
CA GLN A 198 5.02 -7.84 17.64
C GLN A 198 4.78 -8.48 16.27
N PHE A 199 3.97 -7.82 15.45
CA PHE A 199 3.83 -8.21 14.05
C PHE A 199 5.15 -8.02 13.31
N PRO A 200 5.49 -8.95 12.41
CA PRO A 200 6.78 -8.94 11.74
C PRO A 200 6.93 -7.77 10.77
N ILE A 201 8.15 -7.26 10.65
CA ILE A 201 8.53 -6.17 9.75
C ILE A 201 9.76 -6.63 8.98
N PHE A 202 9.85 -6.29 7.69
CA PHE A 202 11.10 -6.41 6.94
C PHE A 202 11.78 -5.04 6.83
N ASN A 203 12.97 -4.93 7.39
CA ASN A 203 13.82 -3.75 7.25
C ASN A 203 14.33 -3.64 5.81
N VAL A 204 14.79 -2.46 5.40
CA VAL A 204 15.48 -2.28 4.11
C VAL A 204 16.74 -3.15 4.08
N GLY A 205 16.96 -3.85 2.98
CA GLY A 205 18.09 -4.75 2.82
C GLY A 205 17.82 -6.17 3.34
N GLU A 206 18.85 -6.81 3.88
CA GLU A 206 18.79 -8.21 4.30
C GLU A 206 17.94 -8.40 5.58
N ASN A 207 17.05 -9.39 5.53
CA ASN A 207 16.26 -9.83 6.66
C ASN A 207 16.48 -11.33 6.88
N THR A 208 17.08 -11.68 8.01
CA THR A 208 17.33 -13.09 8.37
C THR A 208 16.09 -13.66 9.06
N ILE A 209 15.60 -14.80 8.59
CA ILE A 209 14.40 -15.45 9.10
C ILE A 209 14.76 -16.82 9.64
N GLU A 210 14.50 -17.00 10.92
CA GLU A 210 14.68 -18.25 11.65
C GLU A 210 13.38 -18.67 12.31
N TRP A 211 13.18 -19.97 12.51
CA TRP A 211 12.03 -20.45 13.26
C TRP A 211 12.28 -21.80 13.93
N SER A 212 11.41 -22.08 14.90
CA SER A 212 11.29 -23.36 15.57
C SER A 212 9.81 -23.77 15.69
N GLY A 213 9.59 -25.06 15.92
CA GLY A 213 8.28 -25.70 15.88
C GLY A 213 8.08 -26.48 14.58
N ALA A 214 6.99 -27.25 14.51
CA ALA A 214 6.69 -28.11 13.37
C ALA A 214 6.05 -27.32 12.21
N ILE A 215 6.76 -26.29 11.72
CA ILE A 215 6.44 -25.55 10.50
C ILE A 215 6.91 -26.38 9.30
N GLN A 216 5.99 -26.63 8.37
CA GLN A 216 6.28 -27.31 7.10
C GLN A 216 6.84 -26.32 6.08
N PHE A 217 6.18 -25.17 5.92
CA PHE A 217 6.66 -24.06 5.09
C PHE A 217 5.95 -22.76 5.45
N MET A 218 6.51 -21.65 4.98
CA MET A 218 5.88 -20.34 4.99
C MET A 218 5.77 -19.81 3.56
N GLU A 219 4.61 -19.30 3.18
CA GLU A 219 4.44 -18.42 2.03
C GLU A 219 4.37 -16.98 2.53
N ILE A 220 5.02 -16.06 1.82
CA ILE A 220 5.26 -14.71 2.29
C ILE A 220 4.96 -13.75 1.15
N ARG A 221 4.02 -12.82 1.37
CA ARG A 221 3.85 -11.64 0.53
C ARG A 221 4.60 -10.48 1.20
N PRO A 222 5.72 -10.00 0.63
CA PRO A 222 6.58 -9.08 1.37
C PRO A 222 6.08 -7.63 1.44
N ARG A 223 5.36 -7.17 0.41
CA ARG A 223 4.78 -5.82 0.25
C ARG A 223 5.84 -4.72 0.25
N TRP A 224 6.82 -4.78 -0.66
CA TRP A 224 7.89 -3.80 -0.73
C TRP A 224 7.36 -2.38 -0.90
N ARG A 225 8.05 -1.43 -0.27
CA ARG A 225 7.63 -0.03 -0.18
C ARG A 225 8.74 0.93 -0.56
N TYR A 226 8.35 2.01 -1.22
CA TYR A 226 9.21 3.12 -1.60
C TYR A 226 8.65 4.42 -1.01
N LYS A 227 9.53 5.22 -0.41
CA LYS A 227 9.23 6.53 0.19
C LYS A 227 9.68 7.68 -0.70
#